data_AF-A0ABD6FRW8-F1
#
_entry.id   AF-A0ABD6FRW8-F1
#
_cell.length_a   1.000
_cell.length_b   1.000
_cell.length_c   1.000
_cell.angle_alpha   90.00
_cell.angle_beta   90.00
_cell.angle_gamma   90.00
#
_symmetry.space_group_name_H-M   'P 1'
#
loop_
_entity.id
_entity.type
_entity.pdbx_description
1 polymer ?
#
loop_
_entity_poly.entity_id
_entity_poly.type
_entity_poly.pdbx_seq_one_letter_code
_entity_poly.pdbx_strand_id
1 'polypeptide(L)'
;MPAADLIDDLASRGQYHFTTDEMAARVGSSVIAARAALRRLQKKGVVATPHRGFHVIVPPEYRRLGCLPADQFVPQLMEHLGLDYYAALLTAGRYHGAAHQQPQVFQVIVAKNRPPIACGDVRVSFVARRNVAEVPTARFNTPRGHLAVSTAEATAFDLAGYPQHAGGLDNVATVLSELAEKLDPERLASLAPLSPIPWAQRLGYLLERVGAGDKTEPLADYVAGVVNESTALVPSAPAEGAPHDGRWRLLANVPVEPDL
;
A
#
# COMPACT_ATOMS: atom_id res chain seq x y z
N MET A 1 14.65 26.94 24.21
CA MET A 1 15.47 25.76 23.88
C MET A 1 15.94 25.87 22.43
N PRO A 2 17.23 25.65 22.11
CA PRO A 2 17.71 25.57 20.74
C PRO A 2 16.98 24.51 19.92
N ALA A 3 16.86 24.74 18.62
CA ALA A 3 16.16 23.83 17.71
C ALA A 3 16.78 22.42 17.63
N ALA A 4 18.09 22.29 17.85
CA ALA A 4 18.78 20.99 17.85
C ALA A 4 18.46 20.18 19.11
N ASP A 5 18.57 20.80 20.28
CA ASP A 5 18.25 20.19 21.58
C ASP A 5 16.80 19.69 21.65
N LEU A 6 15.88 20.37 20.95
CA LEU A 6 14.49 19.92 20.84
C LEU A 6 14.37 18.58 20.08
N ILE A 7 15.17 18.38 19.02
CA ILE A 7 15.15 17.13 18.25
C ILE A 7 15.64 15.98 19.11
N ASP A 8 16.71 16.21 19.88
CA ASP A 8 17.26 15.20 20.78
C ASP A 8 16.28 14.90 21.94
N ASP A 9 15.64 15.93 22.51
CA ASP A 9 14.60 15.77 23.53
C ASP A 9 13.40 14.95 23.01
N LEU A 10 12.89 15.30 21.83
CA LEU A 10 11.80 14.59 21.16
C LEU A 10 12.14 13.11 20.94
N ALA A 11 13.32 12.85 20.36
CA ALA A 11 13.80 11.50 20.09
C ALA A 11 13.97 10.69 21.39
N SER A 12 14.47 11.31 22.47
CA SER A 12 14.65 10.65 23.78
C SER A 12 13.34 10.17 24.39
N ARG A 13 12.21 10.81 24.03
CA ARG A 13 10.86 10.46 24.48
C ARG A 13 10.14 9.52 23.52
N GLY A 14 10.82 9.04 22.47
CA GLY A 14 10.22 8.21 21.44
C GLY A 14 9.34 8.98 20.44
N GLN A 15 9.32 10.31 20.47
CA GLN A 15 8.57 11.13 19.53
C GLN A 15 9.45 11.47 18.31
N TYR A 16 9.25 10.77 17.19
CA TYR A 16 10.08 10.92 15.99
C TYR A 16 9.44 11.78 14.87
N HIS A 17 8.31 12.42 15.17
CA HIS A 17 7.65 13.34 14.25
C HIS A 17 7.06 14.52 15.01
N PHE A 18 6.89 15.64 14.31
CA PHE A 18 6.33 16.87 14.87
C PHE A 18 5.87 17.80 13.74
N THR A 19 5.03 18.77 14.07
CA THR A 19 4.51 19.76 13.14
C THR A 19 5.31 21.07 13.18
N THR A 20 5.18 21.89 12.14
CA THR A 20 5.77 23.24 12.16
C THR A 20 5.25 24.08 13.34
N ASP A 21 3.99 23.89 13.73
CA ASP A 21 3.36 24.67 14.80
C ASP A 21 3.85 24.21 16.18
N GLU A 22 4.00 22.90 16.39
CA GLU A 22 4.63 22.35 17.59
C GLU A 22 6.07 22.84 17.74
N MET A 23 6.83 22.90 16.64
CA MET A 23 8.18 23.44 16.62
C MET A 23 8.19 24.92 17.05
N ALA A 24 7.30 25.73 16.48
CA ALA A 24 7.18 27.15 16.82
C ALA A 24 6.84 27.35 18.30
N ALA A 25 5.86 26.60 18.82
CA ALA A 25 5.42 26.65 20.20
C ALA A 25 6.53 26.25 21.19
N ARG A 26 7.23 25.13 20.94
CA ARG A 26 8.25 24.60 21.86
C ARG A 26 9.55 25.42 21.87
N VAL A 27 9.93 25.99 20.72
CA VAL A 27 11.10 26.88 20.65
C VAL A 27 10.77 28.28 21.17
N GLY A 28 9.49 28.63 21.30
CA GLY A 28 9.04 29.98 21.68
C GLY A 28 9.33 31.00 20.58
N SER A 29 9.18 30.59 19.31
CA SER A 29 9.55 31.41 18.15
C SER A 29 8.38 31.58 17.18
N SER A 30 8.44 32.61 16.34
CA SER A 30 7.45 32.78 15.27
C SER A 30 7.51 31.62 14.29
N VAL A 31 6.39 31.33 13.61
CA VAL A 31 6.33 30.29 12.56
C VAL A 31 7.38 30.54 11.46
N ILE A 32 7.71 31.79 11.16
CA ILE A 32 8.75 32.17 10.19
C ILE A 32 10.13 31.72 10.69
N ALA A 33 10.44 32.00 11.96
CA ALA A 33 11.70 31.59 12.59
C ALA A 33 11.80 30.05 12.69
N ALA A 34 10.70 29.37 13.03
CA ALA A 34 10.63 27.91 13.06
C ALA A 34 10.92 27.30 11.68
N ARG A 35 10.32 27.83 10.60
CA ARG A 35 10.60 27.40 9.22
C ARG A 35 12.06 27.61 8.84
N ALA A 36 12.66 28.74 9.24
CA ALA A 36 14.08 28.99 8.99
C ALA A 36 14.98 27.99 9.75
N ALA A 37 14.64 27.63 10.99
CA ALA A 37 15.33 26.59 11.75
C ALA A 37 15.19 25.21 11.10
N LEU A 38 13.99 24.84 10.66
CA LEU A 38 13.73 23.58 9.98
C LEU A 38 14.54 23.44 8.70
N ARG A 39 14.63 24.49 7.87
CA ARG A 39 15.50 24.49 6.68
C ARG A 39 16.96 24.18 7.01
N ARG A 40 17.47 24.73 8.12
CA ARG A 40 18.85 24.45 8.58
C ARG A 40 19.00 22.99 9.04
N LEU A 41 18.01 22.46 9.77
CA LEU A 41 18.02 21.06 10.22
C LEU A 41 17.91 20.08 9.05
N GLN A 42 17.10 20.40 8.04
CA GLN A 42 17.00 19.63 6.80
C GLN A 42 18.32 19.63 6.03
N LYS A 43 18.99 20.80 5.91
CA LYS A 43 20.32 20.88 5.28
C LYS A 43 21.37 20.04 6.03
N LYS A 44 21.22 19.86 7.34
CA LYS A 44 22.06 19.00 8.17
C LYS A 44 21.66 17.51 8.12
N GLY A 45 20.55 17.16 7.47
CA GLY A 45 20.07 15.78 7.35
C GLY A 45 19.52 15.16 8.63
N VAL A 46 19.21 15.97 9.66
CA VAL A 46 18.67 15.49 10.95
C VAL A 46 17.14 15.56 11.02
N VAL A 47 16.51 16.25 10.07
CA VAL A 47 15.06 16.34 9.91
C VAL A 47 14.72 16.18 8.44
N ALA A 48 13.63 15.47 8.13
CA ALA A 48 13.04 15.41 6.81
C ALA A 48 11.57 15.84 6.84
N THR A 49 11.00 16.17 5.69
CA THR A 49 9.63 16.70 5.57
C THR A 49 8.87 15.88 4.54
N PRO A 50 8.28 14.73 4.92
CA PRO A 50 7.52 13.91 3.98
C PRO A 50 6.19 14.56 3.57
N HIS A 51 5.68 15.51 4.36
CA HIS A 51 4.51 16.29 4.01
C HIS A 51 4.63 17.73 4.52
N ARG A 52 4.06 18.69 3.80
CA ARG A 52 4.10 20.10 4.21
C ARG A 52 3.50 20.25 5.62
N GLY A 53 4.29 20.82 6.52
CA GLY A 53 3.89 21.04 7.91
C GLY A 53 4.10 19.84 8.83
N PHE A 54 4.49 18.68 8.31
CA PHE A 54 4.78 17.46 9.06
C PHE A 54 6.24 17.06 8.85
N HIS A 55 6.97 16.94 9.94
CA HIS A 55 8.41 16.70 9.94
C HIS A 55 8.72 15.42 10.69
N VAL A 56 9.75 14.72 10.22
CA VAL A 56 10.28 13.52 10.87
C VAL A 56 11.72 13.75 11.27
N ILE A 57 12.10 13.23 12.44
CA ILE A 57 13.49 13.19 12.89
C ILE A 57 14.21 12.09 12.10
N VAL A 58 15.40 12.40 11.59
CA VAL A 58 16.24 11.46 10.83
C VAL A 58 17.44 11.06 11.69
N PRO A 59 17.38 9.90 12.37
CA PRO A 59 18.51 9.34 13.08
C PRO A 59 19.73 9.09 12.18
N PRO A 60 20.93 8.94 12.78
CA PRO A 60 22.16 8.64 12.05
C PRO A 60 22.05 7.49 11.03
N GLU A 61 21.38 6.39 11.39
CA GLU A 61 21.22 5.21 10.54
C GLU A 61 20.40 5.47 9.27
N TYR A 62 19.55 6.51 9.26
CA TYR A 62 18.72 6.88 8.10
C TYR A 62 19.21 8.13 7.37
N ARG A 63 20.35 8.72 7.74
CA ARG A 63 20.87 9.93 7.09
C ARG A 63 21.16 9.73 5.61
N ARG A 64 21.63 8.55 5.20
CA ARG A 64 21.85 8.20 3.78
C ARG A 64 20.55 8.13 3.01
N LEU A 65 19.51 7.54 3.62
CA LEU A 65 18.17 7.45 3.05
C LEU A 65 17.52 8.85 2.93
N GLY A 66 17.98 9.83 3.72
CA GLY A 66 17.52 11.22 3.68
C GLY A 66 16.11 11.44 4.25
N CYS A 67 15.51 10.38 4.80
CA CYS A 67 14.20 10.36 5.44
C CYS A 67 14.06 9.09 6.27
N LEU A 68 12.98 8.98 7.07
CA LEU A 68 12.62 7.72 7.69
C LEU A 68 12.03 6.75 6.67
N PRO A 69 12.24 5.42 6.83
CA PRO A 69 11.48 4.42 6.08
C PRO A 69 9.96 4.69 6.17
N ALA A 70 9.24 4.44 5.07
CA ALA A 70 7.84 4.81 4.96
C ALA A 70 6.96 4.17 6.04
N ASP A 71 7.23 2.92 6.41
CA ASP A 71 6.53 2.20 7.48
C ASP A 71 6.72 2.83 8.88
N GLN A 72 7.68 3.73 9.03
CA GLN A 72 7.99 4.41 10.29
C GLN A 72 7.45 5.85 10.36
N PHE A 73 6.85 6.38 9.29
CA PHE A 73 6.19 7.69 9.33
C PHE A 73 4.79 7.73 8.71
N VAL A 74 4.44 6.81 7.81
CA VAL A 74 3.11 6.77 7.19
C VAL A 74 2.01 6.65 8.25
N PRO A 75 2.10 5.76 9.27
CA PRO A 75 1.06 5.68 10.29
C PRO A 75 0.77 7.03 10.98
N GLN A 76 1.82 7.72 11.41
CA GLN A 76 1.72 9.00 12.11
C GLN A 76 1.27 10.13 11.16
N LEU A 77 1.69 10.08 9.89
CA LEU A 77 1.22 11.02 8.88
C LEU A 77 -0.28 10.85 8.60
N MET A 78 -0.76 9.61 8.48
CA MET A 78 -2.18 9.34 8.23
C MET A 78 -3.04 9.75 9.42
N GLU A 79 -2.58 9.49 10.64
CA GLU A 79 -3.20 10.00 11.87
C GLU A 79 -3.25 11.53 11.90
N HIS A 80 -2.13 12.21 11.62
CA HIS A 80 -2.07 13.67 11.54
C HIS A 80 -3.04 14.26 10.50
N LEU A 81 -3.26 13.55 9.39
CA LEU A 81 -4.17 13.98 8.34
C LEU A 81 -5.63 13.55 8.61
N GLY A 82 -5.90 12.73 9.62
CA GLY A 82 -7.21 12.15 9.89
C GLY A 82 -7.72 11.27 8.75
N LEU A 83 -6.84 10.47 8.15
CA LEU A 83 -7.17 9.63 6.99
C LEU A 83 -7.10 8.15 7.33
N ASP A 84 -8.17 7.43 7.00
CA ASP A 84 -8.15 5.98 6.93
C ASP A 84 -7.23 5.51 5.80
N TYR A 85 -6.41 4.51 6.09
CA TYR A 85 -5.42 3.98 5.17
C TYR A 85 -5.10 2.52 5.47
N TYR A 86 -4.46 1.88 4.50
CA TYR A 86 -3.64 0.69 4.75
C TYR A 86 -2.50 0.60 3.74
N ALA A 87 -1.41 -0.04 4.14
CA ALA A 87 -0.37 -0.48 3.22
C ALA A 87 -0.91 -1.63 2.36
N ALA A 88 -0.73 -1.55 1.04
CA ALA A 88 -1.45 -2.35 0.06
C ALA A 88 -0.53 -2.90 -1.02
N LEU A 89 -1.10 -3.66 -1.97
CA LEU A 89 -0.43 -4.11 -3.19
C LEU A 89 0.91 -4.83 -2.89
N LEU A 90 1.98 -4.52 -3.60
CA LEU A 90 3.29 -5.16 -3.41
C LEU A 90 3.88 -4.86 -2.02
N THR A 91 3.53 -3.72 -1.43
CA THR A 91 3.94 -3.42 -0.04
C THR A 91 3.29 -4.40 0.94
N ALA A 92 1.99 -4.65 0.81
CA ALA A 92 1.31 -5.66 1.61
C ALA A 92 1.80 -7.08 1.30
N GLY A 93 2.00 -7.41 0.02
CA GLY A 93 2.61 -8.65 -0.42
C GLY A 93 3.93 -8.93 0.32
N ARG A 94 4.82 -7.93 0.43
CA ARG A 94 6.06 -8.03 1.21
C ARG A 94 5.83 -8.35 2.69
N TYR A 95 4.88 -7.69 3.35
CA TYR A 95 4.57 -8.00 4.77
C TYR A 95 3.98 -9.40 4.94
N HIS A 96 3.30 -9.90 3.91
CA HIS A 96 2.84 -11.27 3.80
C HIS A 96 3.90 -12.21 3.21
N GLY A 97 5.17 -11.80 3.07
CA GLY A 97 6.23 -12.67 2.55
C GLY A 97 6.02 -13.16 1.11
N ALA A 98 5.13 -12.54 0.36
CA ALA A 98 4.76 -12.86 -1.02
C ALA A 98 5.38 -11.85 -2.02
N ALA A 99 6.60 -11.40 -1.75
CA ALA A 99 7.30 -10.47 -2.64
C ALA A 99 8.76 -10.90 -2.79
N HIS A 100 9.06 -11.55 -3.91
CA HIS A 100 10.41 -11.95 -4.31
C HIS A 100 11.41 -10.78 -4.35
N GLN A 101 10.93 -9.58 -4.67
CA GLN A 101 11.73 -8.35 -4.69
C GLN A 101 11.18 -7.33 -3.70
N GLN A 102 12.08 -6.57 -3.07
CA GLN A 102 11.66 -5.44 -2.25
C GLN A 102 11.05 -4.35 -3.13
N PRO A 103 9.77 -3.97 -2.90
CA PRO A 103 9.17 -2.86 -3.63
C PRO A 103 9.96 -1.57 -3.37
N GLN A 104 10.40 -0.91 -4.43
CA GLN A 104 11.12 0.37 -4.31
C GLN A 104 10.21 1.52 -3.87
N VAL A 105 8.89 1.34 -4.01
CA VAL A 105 7.87 2.32 -3.64
C VAL A 105 6.96 1.70 -2.59
N PHE A 106 6.75 2.42 -1.49
CA PHE A 106 5.78 2.04 -0.48
C PHE A 106 4.37 2.43 -0.94
N GLN A 107 3.46 1.46 -0.99
CA GLN A 107 2.15 1.61 -1.61
C GLN A 107 1.07 1.66 -0.54
N VAL A 108 0.26 2.72 -0.60
CA VAL A 108 -0.78 2.99 0.39
C VAL A 108 -2.10 3.20 -0.33
N ILE A 109 -3.16 2.57 0.16
CA ILE A 109 -4.52 2.87 -0.27
C ILE A 109 -5.16 3.85 0.72
N VAL A 110 -5.84 4.87 0.18
CA VAL A 110 -6.57 5.92 0.91
C VAL A 110 -7.91 6.19 0.24
N ALA A 111 -8.84 6.88 0.92
CA ALA A 111 -10.18 7.15 0.40
C ALA A 111 -10.22 8.00 -0.89
N LYS A 112 -9.23 8.89 -1.07
CA LYS A 112 -9.19 9.90 -2.14
C LYS A 112 -7.80 10.00 -2.74
N ASN A 113 -7.74 10.41 -4.01
CA ASN A 113 -6.48 10.62 -4.73
C ASN A 113 -5.57 11.60 -3.97
N ARG A 114 -4.28 11.24 -3.88
CA ARG A 114 -3.26 12.02 -3.18
C ARG A 114 -1.96 12.01 -3.99
N PRO A 115 -1.23 13.13 -4.08
CA PRO A 115 0.09 13.13 -4.71
C PRO A 115 1.06 12.18 -3.98
N PRO A 116 1.99 11.55 -4.71
CA PRO A 116 3.02 10.71 -4.10
C PRO A 116 3.94 11.54 -3.19
N ILE A 117 4.60 10.87 -2.25
CA ILE A 117 5.63 11.47 -1.39
C ILE A 117 7.00 11.10 -1.93
N ALA A 118 7.85 12.11 -2.09
CA ALA A 118 9.29 11.97 -2.28
C ALA A 118 9.99 12.64 -1.09
N CYS A 119 10.69 11.83 -0.28
CA CYS A 119 11.40 12.29 0.91
C CYS A 119 12.76 11.60 0.98
N GLY A 120 13.84 12.32 0.67
CA GLY A 120 15.14 11.69 0.42
C GLY A 120 15.02 10.67 -0.73
N ASP A 121 15.45 9.44 -0.49
CA ASP A 121 15.30 8.31 -1.41
C ASP A 121 14.00 7.51 -1.15
N VAL A 122 13.23 7.86 -0.13
CA VAL A 122 11.95 7.21 0.18
C VAL A 122 10.87 7.68 -0.78
N ARG A 123 10.13 6.72 -1.32
CA ARG A 123 9.00 6.94 -2.23
C ARG A 123 7.74 6.30 -1.64
N VAL A 124 6.66 7.07 -1.61
CA VAL A 124 5.33 6.57 -1.25
C VAL A 124 4.36 6.91 -2.38
N SER A 125 3.65 5.91 -2.88
CA SER A 125 2.55 6.10 -3.85
C SER A 125 1.20 5.86 -3.17
N PHE A 126 0.21 6.66 -3.56
CA PHE A 126 -1.15 6.52 -3.09
C PHE A 126 -2.06 6.01 -4.21
N VAL A 127 -2.94 5.07 -3.88
CA VAL A 127 -4.04 4.61 -4.74
C VAL A 127 -5.35 4.90 -4.03
N ALA A 128 -6.34 5.43 -4.76
CA ALA A 128 -7.62 5.80 -4.16
C ALA A 128 -8.62 4.64 -4.22
N ARG A 129 -9.21 4.31 -3.08
CA ARG A 129 -10.32 3.35 -2.96
C ARG A 129 -11.35 3.91 -1.99
N ARG A 130 -12.58 4.18 -2.46
CA ARG A 130 -13.60 4.91 -1.68
C ARG A 130 -13.97 4.22 -0.36
N ASN A 131 -14.05 2.90 -0.36
CA ASN A 131 -14.41 2.10 0.81
C ASN A 131 -13.17 1.64 1.62
N VAL A 132 -12.09 2.42 1.65
CA VAL A 132 -10.84 2.07 2.36
C VAL A 132 -11.07 1.63 3.82
N ALA A 133 -12.02 2.25 4.53
CA ALA A 133 -12.33 1.96 5.92
C ALA A 133 -13.04 0.60 6.13
N GLU A 134 -13.65 0.05 5.08
CA GLU A 134 -14.34 -1.25 5.12
C GLU A 134 -13.40 -2.42 4.80
N VAL A 135 -12.22 -2.14 4.23
CA VAL A 135 -11.26 -3.18 3.86
C VAL A 135 -10.57 -3.71 5.11
N PRO A 136 -10.56 -5.04 5.34
CA PRO A 136 -9.93 -5.60 6.52
C PRO A 136 -8.41 -5.42 6.49
N THR A 137 -7.84 -5.16 7.67
CA THR A 137 -6.40 -4.97 7.84
C THR A 137 -5.86 -5.84 8.97
N ALA A 138 -4.59 -6.21 8.84
CA ALA A 138 -3.77 -6.80 9.89
C ALA A 138 -2.76 -5.77 10.40
N ARG A 139 -2.40 -5.86 11.68
CA ARG A 139 -1.41 -4.98 12.32
C ARG A 139 -0.04 -5.62 12.28
N PHE A 140 0.94 -4.90 11.74
CA PHE A 140 2.34 -5.30 11.74
C PHE A 140 3.18 -4.34 12.58
N ASN A 141 4.08 -4.86 13.39
CA ASN A 141 4.99 -4.04 14.20
C ASN A 141 6.04 -3.38 13.31
N THR A 142 6.33 -2.11 13.60
CA THR A 142 7.44 -1.36 13.01
C THR A 142 8.32 -0.82 14.12
N PRO A 143 9.57 -0.41 13.84
CA PRO A 143 10.43 0.20 14.86
C PRO A 143 9.83 1.45 15.54
N ARG A 144 8.77 2.04 14.97
CA ARG A 144 8.12 3.26 15.47
C ARG A 144 6.61 3.11 15.69
N GLY A 145 6.13 1.89 15.92
CA GLY A 145 4.72 1.63 16.24
C GLY A 145 4.16 0.48 15.43
N HIS A 146 2.99 0.71 14.83
CA HIS A 146 2.27 -0.33 14.09
C HIS A 146 1.85 0.21 12.73
N LEU A 147 1.84 -0.66 11.74
CA LEU A 147 1.35 -0.39 10.40
C LEU A 147 0.08 -1.21 10.16
N ALA A 148 -0.95 -0.56 9.64
CA ALA A 148 -2.11 -1.24 9.08
C ALA A 148 -1.76 -1.73 7.67
N VAL A 149 -1.84 -3.03 7.44
CA VAL A 149 -1.59 -3.70 6.16
C VAL A 149 -2.87 -4.42 5.75
N SER A 150 -3.28 -4.39 4.48
CA SER A 150 -4.43 -5.21 4.04
C SER A 150 -4.20 -6.69 4.37
N THR A 151 -5.26 -7.44 4.69
CA THR A 151 -5.14 -8.91 4.86
C THR A 151 -4.64 -9.56 3.57
N ALA A 152 -4.26 -10.84 3.62
CA ALA A 152 -3.80 -11.55 2.42
C ALA A 152 -4.88 -11.55 1.33
N GLU A 153 -6.14 -11.78 1.70
CA GLU A 153 -7.29 -11.77 0.79
C GLU A 153 -7.55 -10.39 0.21
N ALA A 154 -7.54 -9.34 1.05
CA ALA A 154 -7.69 -7.97 0.57
C ALA A 154 -6.54 -7.56 -0.35
N THR A 155 -5.30 -7.99 -0.06
CA THR A 155 -4.13 -7.79 -0.90
C THR A 155 -4.32 -8.45 -2.27
N ALA A 156 -4.83 -9.68 -2.31
CA ALA A 156 -5.11 -10.39 -3.55
C ALA A 156 -6.13 -9.63 -4.42
N PHE A 157 -7.19 -9.09 -3.81
CA PHE A 157 -8.14 -8.22 -4.51
C PHE A 157 -7.50 -6.93 -5.01
N ASP A 158 -6.66 -6.27 -4.22
CA ASP A 158 -5.99 -5.04 -4.65
C ASP A 158 -5.06 -5.31 -5.85
N LEU A 159 -4.30 -6.41 -5.82
CA LEU A 159 -3.40 -6.81 -6.92
C LEU A 159 -4.19 -7.08 -8.21
N ALA A 160 -5.29 -7.84 -8.12
CA ALA A 160 -6.17 -8.08 -9.26
C ALA A 160 -6.83 -6.77 -9.72
N GLY A 161 -7.20 -5.88 -8.82
CA GLY A 161 -7.89 -4.62 -9.14
C GLY A 161 -7.01 -3.56 -9.78
N TYR A 162 -5.72 -3.55 -9.42
CA TYR A 162 -4.77 -2.51 -9.76
C TYR A 162 -3.46 -3.06 -10.34
N PRO A 163 -3.50 -3.89 -11.39
CA PRO A 163 -2.30 -4.53 -11.94
C PRO A 163 -1.27 -3.51 -12.43
N GLN A 164 -1.69 -2.34 -12.90
CA GLN A 164 -0.80 -1.24 -13.30
C GLN A 164 0.05 -0.69 -12.15
N HIS A 165 -0.38 -0.85 -10.90
CA HIS A 165 0.39 -0.50 -9.72
C HIS A 165 1.25 -1.67 -9.21
N ALA A 166 1.12 -2.86 -9.79
CA ALA A 166 1.82 -4.07 -9.40
C ALA A 166 2.71 -4.61 -10.52
N GLY A 167 3.12 -3.79 -11.49
CA GLY A 167 4.03 -4.22 -12.57
C GLY A 167 3.37 -5.04 -13.68
N GLY A 168 2.04 -5.07 -13.76
CA GLY A 168 1.30 -5.84 -14.76
C GLY A 168 0.77 -7.18 -14.23
N LEU A 169 0.02 -7.89 -15.07
CA LEU A 169 -0.63 -9.14 -14.66
C LEU A 169 0.34 -10.29 -14.41
N ASP A 170 1.47 -10.33 -15.12
CA ASP A 170 2.50 -11.35 -14.93
C ASP A 170 3.08 -11.29 -13.52
N ASN A 171 3.52 -10.11 -13.08
CA ASN A 171 4.02 -9.93 -11.70
C ASN A 171 2.91 -10.08 -10.66
N VAL A 172 1.66 -9.71 -10.97
CA VAL A 172 0.51 -10.02 -10.09
C VAL A 172 0.36 -11.53 -9.91
N ALA A 173 0.43 -12.31 -10.99
CA ALA A 173 0.35 -13.76 -10.92
C ALA A 173 1.51 -14.35 -10.09
N THR A 174 2.74 -13.90 -10.33
CA THR A 174 3.90 -14.29 -9.50
C THR A 174 3.64 -14.06 -8.01
N VAL A 175 3.23 -12.86 -7.62
CA VAL A 175 2.93 -12.52 -6.22
C VAL A 175 1.78 -13.35 -5.66
N LEU A 176 0.73 -13.60 -6.45
CA LEU A 176 -0.40 -14.42 -6.05
C LEU A 176 0.00 -15.87 -5.78
N SER A 177 0.99 -16.41 -6.50
CA SER A 177 1.47 -17.78 -6.28
C SER A 177 2.01 -18.00 -4.86
N GLU A 178 2.78 -17.05 -4.32
CA GLU A 178 3.27 -17.08 -2.93
C GLU A 178 2.18 -16.71 -1.94
N LEU A 179 1.36 -15.70 -2.27
CA LEU A 179 0.30 -15.22 -1.38
C LEU A 179 -0.78 -16.28 -1.15
N ALA A 180 -0.99 -17.19 -2.11
CA ALA A 180 -1.98 -18.27 -2.07
C ALA A 180 -1.86 -19.15 -0.81
N GLU A 181 -0.66 -19.38 -0.29
CA GLU A 181 -0.45 -20.16 0.94
C GLU A 181 -1.10 -19.53 2.17
N LYS A 182 -1.37 -18.22 2.12
CA LYS A 182 -1.94 -17.44 3.23
C LYS A 182 -3.42 -17.12 3.04
N LEU A 183 -4.00 -17.50 1.92
CA LEU A 183 -5.40 -17.23 1.62
C LEU A 183 -6.32 -18.23 2.33
N ASP A 184 -7.32 -17.69 3.02
CA ASP A 184 -8.48 -18.45 3.44
C ASP A 184 -9.61 -18.32 2.38
N PRO A 185 -10.10 -19.44 1.80
CA PRO A 185 -11.07 -19.39 0.70
C PRO A 185 -12.40 -18.71 1.06
N GLU A 186 -12.89 -18.92 2.28
CA GLU A 186 -14.15 -18.36 2.76
C GLU A 186 -14.01 -16.86 3.00
N ARG A 187 -12.90 -16.44 3.63
CA ARG A 187 -12.60 -15.02 3.77
C ARG A 187 -12.45 -14.35 2.42
N LEU A 188 -11.77 -14.99 1.47
CA LEU A 188 -11.59 -14.46 0.12
C LEU A 188 -12.94 -14.15 -0.54
N ALA A 189 -13.86 -15.11 -0.54
CA ALA A 189 -15.20 -14.92 -1.09
C ALA A 189 -16.00 -13.85 -0.33
N SER A 190 -15.91 -13.83 1.01
CA SER A 190 -16.62 -12.85 1.84
C SER A 190 -16.24 -11.39 1.56
N LEU A 191 -15.04 -11.15 1.01
CA LEU A 191 -14.55 -9.81 0.64
C LEU A 191 -14.94 -9.38 -0.78
N ALA A 192 -15.41 -10.30 -1.62
CA ALA A 192 -15.77 -10.01 -3.00
C ALA A 192 -16.78 -8.84 -3.15
N PRO A 193 -17.81 -8.70 -2.29
CA PRO A 193 -18.73 -7.56 -2.33
C PRO A 193 -18.09 -6.18 -2.11
N LEU A 194 -16.88 -6.11 -1.53
CA LEU A 194 -16.16 -4.85 -1.29
C LEU A 194 -15.41 -4.34 -2.54
N SER A 195 -15.43 -5.08 -3.64
CA SER A 195 -14.68 -4.78 -4.86
C SER A 195 -15.59 -4.85 -6.09
N PRO A 196 -15.25 -4.14 -7.19
CA PRO A 196 -15.91 -4.36 -8.47
C PRO A 196 -15.85 -5.83 -8.88
N ILE A 197 -16.97 -6.37 -9.36
CA ILE A 197 -17.10 -7.77 -9.79
C ILE A 197 -15.97 -8.23 -10.74
N PRO A 198 -15.52 -7.44 -11.74
CA PRO A 198 -14.40 -7.85 -12.60
C PRO A 198 -13.10 -8.16 -11.86
N TRP A 199 -12.90 -7.65 -10.63
CA TRP A 199 -11.74 -7.98 -9.81
C TRP A 199 -11.84 -9.40 -9.26
N ALA A 200 -13.03 -9.83 -8.82
CA ALA A 200 -13.26 -11.21 -8.36
C ALA A 200 -13.06 -12.21 -9.51
N GLN A 201 -13.61 -11.91 -10.69
CA GLN A 201 -13.44 -12.72 -11.89
C GLN A 201 -11.97 -12.87 -12.28
N ARG A 202 -11.24 -11.74 -12.34
CA ARG A 202 -9.82 -11.72 -12.64
C ARG A 202 -8.99 -12.46 -11.58
N LEU A 203 -9.27 -12.22 -10.30
CA LEU A 203 -8.54 -12.85 -9.20
C LEU A 203 -8.67 -14.36 -9.23
N GLY A 204 -9.88 -14.88 -9.38
CA GLY A 204 -10.12 -16.32 -9.49
C GLY A 204 -9.38 -16.95 -10.66
N TYR A 205 -9.49 -16.35 -11.85
CA TYR A 205 -8.75 -16.78 -13.04
C TYR A 205 -7.23 -16.81 -12.81
N LEU A 206 -6.67 -15.77 -12.20
CA LEU A 206 -5.23 -15.69 -11.93
C LEU A 206 -4.78 -16.72 -10.88
N LEU A 207 -5.58 -16.98 -9.84
CA LEU A 207 -5.27 -17.99 -8.82
C LEU A 207 -5.25 -19.39 -9.43
N GLU A 208 -6.20 -19.74 -10.28
CA GLU A 208 -6.19 -21.03 -11.00
C GLU A 208 -4.99 -21.14 -11.95
N ARG A 209 -4.63 -20.04 -12.61
CA ARG A 209 -3.47 -19.99 -13.52
C ARG A 209 -2.14 -20.29 -12.81
N VAL A 210 -2.02 -19.92 -11.53
CA VAL A 210 -0.83 -20.19 -10.72
C VAL A 210 -0.94 -21.47 -9.88
N GLY A 211 -1.95 -22.32 -10.15
CA GLY A 211 -2.12 -23.60 -9.47
C GLY A 211 -2.80 -23.52 -8.10
N ALA A 212 -3.28 -22.33 -7.68
CA ALA A 212 -3.99 -22.10 -6.42
C ALA A 212 -5.51 -22.29 -6.54
N GLY A 213 -5.96 -23.21 -7.41
CA GLY A 213 -7.38 -23.45 -7.66
C GLY A 213 -8.16 -23.93 -6.44
N ASP A 214 -7.48 -24.59 -5.50
CA ASP A 214 -8.05 -25.02 -4.21
C ASP A 214 -8.52 -23.85 -3.34
N LYS A 215 -8.08 -22.61 -3.63
CA LYS A 215 -8.50 -21.40 -2.92
C LYS A 215 -9.76 -20.74 -3.48
N THR A 216 -10.28 -21.23 -4.61
CA THR A 216 -11.18 -20.42 -5.45
C THR A 216 -12.65 -20.82 -5.40
N GLU A 217 -12.99 -21.99 -4.87
CA GLU A 217 -14.37 -22.53 -4.97
C GLU A 217 -15.43 -21.58 -4.41
N PRO A 218 -15.31 -21.03 -3.17
CA PRO A 218 -16.32 -20.11 -2.65
C PRO A 218 -16.40 -18.79 -3.44
N LEU A 219 -15.29 -18.36 -4.06
CA LEU A 219 -15.26 -17.15 -4.90
C LEU A 219 -15.92 -17.42 -6.26
N ALA A 220 -15.76 -18.62 -6.81
CA ALA A 220 -16.42 -19.04 -8.04
C ALA A 220 -17.94 -19.09 -7.86
N ASP A 221 -18.42 -19.63 -6.73
CA ASP A 221 -19.84 -19.64 -6.37
C ASP A 221 -20.41 -18.22 -6.29
N TYR A 222 -19.68 -17.31 -5.64
CA TYR A 222 -20.06 -15.90 -5.59
C TYR A 222 -20.19 -15.29 -6.99
N VAL A 223 -19.18 -15.49 -7.87
CA VAL A 223 -19.20 -14.96 -9.24
C VAL A 223 -20.36 -15.56 -10.04
N ALA A 224 -20.58 -16.86 -9.96
CA ALA A 224 -21.66 -17.54 -10.66
C ALA A 224 -23.05 -17.03 -10.23
N GLY A 225 -23.22 -16.66 -8.96
CA GLY A 225 -24.47 -16.13 -8.42
C GLY A 225 -24.80 -14.70 -8.81
N VAL A 226 -23.82 -13.89 -9.24
CA VAL A 226 -23.99 -12.45 -9.51
C VAL A 226 -23.69 -12.04 -10.96
N VAL A 227 -22.97 -12.86 -11.72
CA VAL A 227 -22.48 -12.50 -13.07
C VAL A 227 -23.18 -13.27 -14.18
N ASN A 228 -23.80 -12.52 -15.10
CA ASN A 228 -24.45 -13.07 -16.28
C ASN A 228 -23.67 -12.84 -17.59
N GLU A 229 -22.78 -11.85 -17.63
CA GLU A 229 -22.03 -11.46 -18.83
C GLU A 229 -20.52 -11.61 -18.62
N SER A 230 -19.81 -11.86 -19.71
CA SER A 230 -18.35 -12.02 -19.65
C SER A 230 -17.61 -10.71 -19.79
N THR A 231 -16.49 -10.56 -19.10
CA THR A 231 -15.61 -9.38 -19.18
C THR A 231 -14.22 -9.76 -19.70
N ALA A 232 -13.49 -8.81 -20.28
CA ALA A 232 -12.11 -9.05 -20.69
C ALA A 232 -11.16 -9.05 -19.49
N LEU A 233 -10.16 -9.95 -19.48
CA LEU A 233 -9.11 -9.99 -18.46
C LEU A 233 -8.45 -8.62 -18.30
N VAL A 234 -8.10 -8.02 -19.45
CA VAL A 234 -7.58 -6.66 -19.59
C VAL A 234 -8.55 -5.86 -20.47
N PRO A 235 -9.41 -5.00 -19.89
CA PRO A 235 -10.42 -4.26 -20.65
C PRO A 235 -9.87 -3.33 -21.74
N SER A 236 -8.62 -2.89 -21.61
CA SER A 236 -7.96 -2.00 -22.58
C SER A 236 -7.31 -2.72 -23.77
N ALA A 237 -7.30 -4.06 -23.78
CA ALA A 237 -6.72 -4.87 -24.85
C ALA A 237 -7.82 -5.48 -25.75
N PRO A 238 -7.54 -5.74 -27.05
CA PRO A 238 -8.48 -6.41 -27.94
C PRO A 238 -8.92 -7.75 -27.38
N ALA A 239 -10.21 -8.11 -27.53
CA ALA A 239 -10.77 -9.37 -27.04
C ALA A 239 -11.35 -10.26 -28.16
N GLU A 240 -11.20 -9.86 -29.43
CA GLU A 240 -11.68 -10.62 -30.58
C GLU A 240 -10.97 -11.99 -30.65
N GLY A 241 -11.75 -13.07 -30.65
CA GLY A 241 -11.22 -14.44 -30.67
C GLY A 241 -10.54 -14.89 -29.38
N ALA A 242 -10.58 -14.09 -28.30
CA ALA A 242 -10.00 -14.46 -27.02
C ALA A 242 -10.68 -15.71 -26.43
N PRO A 243 -9.92 -16.67 -25.86
CA PRO A 243 -10.50 -17.83 -25.18
C PRO A 243 -11.46 -17.40 -24.07
N HIS A 244 -12.61 -18.08 -24.01
CA HIS A 244 -13.61 -17.86 -22.97
C HIS A 244 -13.39 -18.81 -21.79
N ASP A 245 -13.27 -18.24 -20.60
CA ASP A 245 -13.33 -18.94 -19.33
C ASP A 245 -14.76 -18.87 -18.79
N GLY A 246 -15.46 -20.01 -18.84
CA GLY A 246 -16.86 -20.13 -18.41
C GLY A 246 -17.05 -20.02 -16.90
N ARG A 247 -16.06 -20.43 -16.11
CA ARG A 247 -16.12 -20.43 -14.63
C ARG A 247 -16.01 -19.01 -14.11
N TRP A 248 -15.09 -18.23 -14.64
CA TRP A 248 -14.87 -16.84 -14.24
C TRP A 248 -15.64 -15.82 -15.08
N ARG A 249 -16.39 -16.27 -16.10
CA ARG A 249 -17.09 -15.41 -17.07
C ARG A 249 -16.12 -14.38 -17.65
N LEU A 250 -14.99 -14.84 -18.18
CA LEU A 250 -13.87 -13.98 -18.50
C LEU A 250 -13.27 -14.31 -19.86
N LEU A 251 -12.94 -13.31 -20.66
CA LEU A 251 -12.22 -13.46 -21.92
C LEU A 251 -10.73 -13.30 -21.65
N ALA A 252 -9.97 -14.37 -21.80
CA ALA A 252 -8.52 -14.42 -21.57
C ALA A 252 -7.77 -13.75 -22.73
N ASN A 253 -7.92 -12.44 -22.84
CA ASN A 253 -7.51 -11.65 -24.01
C ASN A 253 -6.03 -11.21 -24.01
N VAL A 254 -5.29 -11.55 -22.96
CA VAL A 254 -3.85 -11.33 -22.84
C VAL A 254 -3.25 -12.58 -22.18
N PRO A 255 -2.11 -13.11 -22.67
CA PRO A 255 -1.41 -14.19 -21.97
C PRO A 255 -0.90 -13.71 -20.62
N VAL A 256 -0.87 -14.60 -19.63
CA VAL A 256 -0.28 -14.34 -18.31
C VAL A 256 0.77 -15.40 -18.04
N GLU A 257 2.00 -14.94 -17.84
CA GLU A 257 3.20 -15.75 -17.65
C GLU A 257 3.84 -15.39 -16.30
N PRO A 258 3.53 -16.13 -15.22
CA PRO A 258 4.17 -15.89 -13.93
C PRO A 258 5.63 -16.34 -13.95
N ASP A 259 6.48 -15.60 -13.25
CA ASP A 259 7.88 -15.94 -12.99
C ASP A 259 7.95 -16.91 -11.80
N LEU A 260 7.83 -18.23 -12.05
CA LEU A 260 7.84 -19.31 -11.04
C LEU A 260 9.15 -20.12 -11.03
#